data_AF-A0AA43HGY9-F1
#
_entry.id   AF-A0AA43HGY9-F1
#
_cell.length_a   1.000
_cell.length_b   1.000
_cell.length_c   1.000
_cell.angle_alpha   90.00
_cell.angle_beta   90.00
_cell.angle_gamma   90.00
#
_symmetry.space_group_name_H-M   'P 1'
#
loop_
_entity.id
_entity.type
_entity.pdbx_description
1 polymer ?
#
loop_
_entity_poly.entity_id
_entity_poly.type
_entity_poly.pdbx_seq_one_letter_code
_entity_poly.pdbx_strand_id
1 'polypeptide(L)'
;MKDFTKQKTRDELKKYFGAGQKPTSEDFADLIDSMVNIVDDHIAGKLELATEQENDAAIEFKKRVIDKQPVWKIAMDKNECLIIRGGQDDCKILTLHPNKKIELGAGNDVIVNGTIYANSFLGKHSGSSKIAADGQWHDIIAGSKGPKAYEIIAGCETFNNFNFALTKVIATQYDNSPIRVRKKNYSWKTIGASKIQVKWFPKEGGCVLRIRSHKNLGNNIMMDVHVNELY
;
A
#
# COMPACT_ATOMS: atom_id res chain seq x y z
N MET A 1 -8.23 -1.97 -42.72
CA MET A 1 -8.12 -0.94 -41.66
C MET A 1 -9.46 -0.27 -41.62
N LYS A 2 -10.29 -0.46 -40.59
CA LYS A 2 -11.64 0.12 -40.57
C LYS A 2 -11.53 1.61 -40.30
N ASP A 3 -12.16 2.40 -41.16
CA ASP A 3 -11.94 3.84 -41.28
C ASP A 3 -12.94 4.57 -40.38
N PHE A 4 -12.56 4.84 -39.12
CA PHE A 4 -13.44 5.40 -38.07
C PHE A 4 -14.07 6.77 -38.35
N THR A 5 -13.87 7.36 -39.53
CA THR A 5 -13.98 8.80 -39.74
C THR A 5 -15.13 9.25 -40.63
N LYS A 6 -16.20 8.46 -40.66
CA LYS A 6 -17.59 8.95 -40.77
C LYS A 6 -18.57 8.10 -39.93
N GLN A 7 -18.16 7.69 -38.74
CA GLN A 7 -19.06 6.98 -37.82
C GLN A 7 -20.17 7.90 -37.34
N LYS A 8 -21.32 7.88 -38.01
CA LYS A 8 -22.51 8.53 -37.47
C LYS A 8 -22.84 7.84 -36.15
N THR A 9 -23.39 8.60 -35.19
CA THR A 9 -23.92 7.98 -33.98
C THR A 9 -24.90 6.89 -34.40
N ARG A 10 -25.04 5.82 -33.63
CA ARG A 10 -25.88 4.68 -34.04
C ARG A 10 -27.32 5.10 -34.34
N ASP A 11 -27.76 6.25 -33.82
CA ASP A 11 -29.06 6.85 -34.07
C ASP A 11 -29.13 7.69 -35.36
N GLU A 12 -28.03 8.26 -35.82
CA GLU A 12 -27.94 8.90 -37.14
C GLU A 12 -27.78 7.86 -38.25
N LEU A 13 -26.99 6.79 -38.03
CA LEU A 13 -26.93 5.65 -38.94
C LEU A 13 -28.32 5.05 -39.17
N LYS A 14 -29.16 4.94 -38.14
CA LYS A 14 -30.55 4.42 -38.26
C LYS A 14 -31.46 5.25 -39.16
N LYS A 15 -31.24 6.57 -39.27
CA LYS A 15 -32.09 7.42 -40.11
C LYS A 15 -31.95 7.12 -41.60
N TYR A 16 -30.80 6.61 -42.05
CA TYR A 16 -30.54 6.26 -43.46
C TYR A 16 -31.19 4.95 -43.91
N PHE A 17 -31.65 4.12 -42.96
CA PHE A 17 -32.30 2.84 -43.23
C PHE A 17 -33.80 2.86 -42.85
N GLY A 18 -34.42 4.05 -42.78
CA GLY A 18 -35.84 4.25 -42.45
C GLY A 18 -36.83 3.92 -43.59
N ALA A 19 -38.14 3.99 -43.34
CA ALA A 19 -39.17 3.57 -44.31
C ALA A 19 -39.24 4.48 -45.55
N GLY A 20 -39.21 3.87 -46.72
CA GLY A 20 -39.15 4.59 -47.99
C GLY A 20 -37.74 5.12 -48.32
N GLN A 21 -36.75 4.93 -47.45
CA GLN A 21 -35.34 5.18 -47.75
C GLN A 21 -34.76 4.00 -48.53
N LYS A 22 -33.88 4.28 -49.49
CA LYS A 22 -33.08 3.30 -50.20
C LYS A 22 -31.61 3.55 -49.84
N PRO A 23 -31.09 2.85 -48.82
CA PRO A 23 -29.71 3.02 -48.40
C PRO A 23 -28.76 2.61 -49.53
N THR A 24 -27.66 3.32 -49.63
CA THR A 24 -26.67 3.10 -50.68
C THR A 24 -25.53 2.21 -50.20
N SER A 25 -24.64 1.80 -51.11
CA SER A 25 -23.42 1.08 -50.73
C SER A 25 -22.53 1.89 -49.77
N GLU A 26 -22.61 3.23 -49.77
CA GLU A 26 -21.89 4.08 -48.82
C GLU A 26 -22.45 3.95 -47.39
N ASP A 27 -23.78 3.83 -47.20
CA ASP A 27 -24.36 3.63 -45.87
C ASP A 27 -23.98 2.27 -45.26
N PHE A 28 -23.72 1.28 -46.10
CA PHE A 28 -23.18 -0.01 -45.66
C PHE A 28 -21.69 0.06 -45.30
N ALA A 29 -20.89 0.89 -45.98
CA ALA A 29 -19.49 1.13 -45.62
C ALA A 29 -19.38 1.87 -44.27
N ASP A 30 -20.18 2.93 -44.07
CA ASP A 30 -20.23 3.69 -42.81
C ASP A 30 -20.55 2.79 -41.59
N LEU A 31 -21.44 1.79 -41.75
CA LEU A 31 -21.76 0.82 -40.71
C LEU A 31 -20.58 -0.13 -40.41
N ILE A 32 -19.88 -0.57 -41.44
CA ILE A 32 -18.74 -1.48 -41.31
C ILE A 32 -17.60 -0.76 -40.62
N ASP A 33 -17.30 0.46 -41.04
CA ASP A 33 -16.31 1.38 -40.48
C ASP A 33 -16.67 1.87 -39.06
N SER A 34 -17.88 1.57 -38.55
CA SER A 34 -18.33 1.83 -37.17
C SER A 34 -17.90 0.83 -36.09
N MET A 35 -17.17 -0.21 -36.48
CA MET A 35 -16.77 -1.32 -35.62
C MET A 35 -15.25 -1.39 -35.43
N VAL A 36 -14.80 -1.68 -34.21
CA VAL A 36 -13.39 -1.96 -33.86
C VAL A 36 -12.87 -3.20 -34.58
N ASN A 37 -11.70 -3.12 -35.19
CA ASN A 37 -11.01 -4.18 -35.92
C ASN A 37 -9.59 -4.40 -35.37
N ILE A 38 -9.09 -5.63 -35.28
CA ILE A 38 -7.95 -5.96 -34.39
C ILE A 38 -6.61 -6.02 -35.13
N VAL A 39 -6.68 -6.29 -36.44
CA VAL A 39 -5.54 -6.07 -37.32
C VAL A 39 -5.52 -4.57 -37.50
N ASP A 40 -6.12 -3.97 -38.51
CA ASP A 40 -6.64 -2.60 -38.53
C ASP A 40 -6.48 -1.66 -37.29
N ASP A 41 -7.16 -1.90 -36.18
CA ASP A 41 -7.02 -1.14 -34.91
C ASP A 41 -6.02 -1.84 -34.02
N HIS A 42 -4.86 -2.15 -34.61
CA HIS A 42 -3.71 -2.85 -34.08
C HIS A 42 -3.45 -2.36 -32.67
N ILE A 43 -4.12 -2.98 -31.70
CA ILE A 43 -3.86 -2.85 -30.29
C ILE A 43 -2.60 -3.70 -30.08
N ALA A 44 -1.52 -3.04 -30.51
CA ALA A 44 -0.11 -3.36 -30.63
C ALA A 44 0.60 -1.99 -30.82
N GLY A 45 0.84 -1.26 -29.72
CA GLY A 45 1.31 0.14 -29.66
C GLY A 45 0.93 0.80 -28.31
N LYS A 46 1.25 2.10 -28.11
CA LYS A 46 0.94 2.87 -26.87
C LYS A 46 -0.46 3.51 -26.96
N LEU A 47 -1.39 3.06 -26.10
CA LEU A 47 -2.69 3.70 -25.88
C LEU A 47 -2.53 4.82 -24.84
N GLU A 48 -2.68 6.08 -25.23
CA GLU A 48 -2.64 7.23 -24.34
C GLU A 48 -4.07 7.69 -24.02
N LEU A 49 -4.40 7.75 -22.74
CA LEU A 49 -5.71 8.15 -22.25
C LEU A 49 -5.53 9.41 -21.42
N ALA A 50 -6.15 10.50 -21.86
CA ALA A 50 -6.20 11.77 -21.13
C ALA A 50 -7.63 11.99 -20.63
N THR A 51 -7.77 12.32 -19.36
CA THR A 51 -9.05 12.61 -18.72
C THR A 51 -9.22 14.12 -18.62
N GLU A 52 -10.32 14.66 -19.12
CA GLU A 52 -10.55 16.12 -19.14
C GLU A 52 -10.87 16.70 -17.77
N GLN A 53 -11.50 15.90 -16.90
CA GLN A 53 -11.87 16.32 -15.55
C GLN A 53 -11.06 15.58 -14.50
N GLU A 54 -10.75 16.28 -13.41
CA GLU A 54 -10.13 15.66 -12.23
C GLU A 54 -11.02 14.49 -11.74
N ASN A 55 -10.42 13.32 -11.47
CA ASN A 55 -11.12 12.08 -11.12
C ASN A 55 -11.99 11.43 -12.21
N ASP A 56 -11.98 11.93 -13.45
CA ASP A 56 -12.69 11.24 -14.52
C ASP A 56 -12.03 9.89 -14.83
N ALA A 57 -12.85 8.90 -15.14
CA ALA A 57 -12.36 7.55 -15.37
C ALA A 57 -11.78 7.46 -16.78
N ALA A 58 -10.45 7.36 -16.87
CA ALA A 58 -9.75 7.11 -18.13
C ALA A 58 -10.22 5.80 -18.80
N ILE A 59 -10.54 4.79 -17.99
CA ILE A 59 -11.11 3.53 -18.46
C ILE A 59 -12.24 3.10 -17.53
N GLU A 60 -13.40 2.82 -18.13
CA GLU A 60 -14.54 2.23 -17.44
C GLU A 60 -14.76 0.79 -17.90
N PHE A 61 -14.71 -0.16 -16.96
CA PHE A 61 -15.08 -1.54 -17.23
C PHE A 61 -16.53 -1.75 -16.82
N LYS A 62 -17.39 -1.88 -17.83
CA LYS A 62 -18.80 -2.20 -17.66
C LYS A 62 -19.00 -3.70 -17.89
N LYS A 63 -19.89 -4.32 -17.12
CA LYS A 63 -20.30 -5.71 -17.38
C LYS A 63 -20.87 -5.84 -18.80
N ARG A 64 -21.60 -4.83 -19.27
CA ARG A 64 -22.11 -4.68 -20.64
C ARG A 64 -22.01 -3.23 -21.07
N VAL A 65 -21.82 -3.00 -22.37
CA VAL A 65 -21.72 -1.63 -22.97
C VAL A 65 -22.93 -0.74 -22.64
N ILE A 66 -24.09 -1.35 -22.42
CA ILE A 66 -25.36 -0.66 -22.13
C ILE A 66 -25.53 -0.33 -20.64
N ASP A 67 -24.73 -0.94 -19.75
CA ASP A 67 -24.88 -0.70 -18.32
C ASP A 67 -24.53 0.77 -17.99
N LYS A 68 -25.44 1.44 -17.29
CA LYS A 68 -25.27 2.86 -16.95
C LYS A 68 -24.09 3.10 -16.00
N GLN A 69 -23.81 2.13 -15.13
CA GLN A 69 -22.72 2.23 -14.15
C GLN A 69 -21.62 1.22 -14.46
N PRO A 70 -20.34 1.64 -14.41
CA PRO A 70 -19.22 0.73 -14.50
C PRO A 70 -19.07 -0.11 -13.23
N VAL A 71 -18.39 -1.24 -13.35
CA VAL A 71 -17.98 -2.08 -12.21
C VAL A 71 -16.60 -1.71 -11.73
N TRP A 72 -15.73 -1.28 -12.65
CA TRP A 72 -14.40 -0.77 -12.31
C TRP A 72 -14.13 0.52 -13.06
N LYS A 73 -13.39 1.40 -12.41
CA LYS A 73 -12.86 2.61 -13.02
C LYS A 73 -11.36 2.65 -12.80
N ILE A 74 -10.61 2.97 -13.85
CA ILE A 74 -9.21 3.33 -13.77
C ILE A 74 -9.11 4.82 -14.06
N ALA A 75 -8.51 5.56 -13.15
CA ALA A 75 -8.41 7.02 -13.23
C ALA A 75 -7.03 7.47 -12.74
N MET A 76 -6.68 8.73 -13.04
CA MET A 76 -5.54 9.42 -12.45
C MET A 76 -6.06 10.47 -11.45
N ASP A 77 -5.40 10.64 -10.31
CA ASP A 77 -5.71 11.73 -9.38
C ASP A 77 -4.81 12.96 -9.58
N LYS A 78 -5.05 13.98 -8.75
CA LYS A 78 -4.31 15.26 -8.76
C LYS A 78 -2.81 15.12 -8.50
N ASN A 79 -2.38 14.00 -7.91
CA ASN A 79 -0.99 13.72 -7.58
C ASN A 79 -0.36 12.75 -8.59
N GLU A 80 -0.94 12.63 -9.79
CA GLU A 80 -0.48 11.73 -10.85
C GLU A 80 -0.48 10.25 -10.42
N CYS A 81 -1.28 9.90 -9.41
CA CYS A 81 -1.39 8.51 -8.97
C CYS A 81 -2.41 7.77 -9.82
N LEU A 82 -2.07 6.55 -10.26
CA LEU A 82 -3.00 5.67 -10.94
C LEU A 82 -3.89 4.99 -9.89
N ILE A 83 -5.21 5.16 -10.01
CA ILE A 83 -6.18 4.64 -9.06
C ILE A 83 -7.12 3.66 -9.76
N ILE A 84 -7.28 2.49 -9.14
CA ILE A 84 -8.35 1.55 -9.46
C ILE A 84 -9.44 1.69 -8.40
N ARG A 85 -10.68 1.92 -8.84
CA ARG A 85 -11.85 2.09 -7.97
C ARG A 85 -12.94 1.08 -8.26
N GLY A 86 -13.69 0.75 -7.22
CA GLY A 86 -14.97 0.05 -7.34
C GLY A 86 -16.00 0.98 -7.96
N GLY A 87 -16.76 0.50 -8.94
CA GLY A 87 -17.72 1.34 -9.66
C GLY A 87 -19.01 1.63 -8.88
N GLN A 88 -19.36 0.81 -7.88
CA GLN A 88 -20.57 1.00 -7.06
C GLN A 88 -20.40 2.06 -5.96
N ASP A 89 -19.26 2.06 -5.30
CA ASP A 89 -18.98 2.89 -4.12
C ASP A 89 -17.95 4.00 -4.41
N ASP A 90 -17.36 4.01 -5.61
CA ASP A 90 -16.23 4.84 -6.03
C ASP A 90 -15.04 4.78 -5.06
N CYS A 91 -14.96 3.72 -4.25
CA CYS A 91 -13.92 3.59 -3.25
C CYS A 91 -12.58 3.21 -3.90
N LYS A 92 -11.49 3.81 -3.42
CA LYS A 92 -10.13 3.48 -3.86
C LYS A 92 -9.79 2.07 -3.38
N ILE A 93 -9.44 1.19 -4.32
CA ILE A 93 -9.06 -0.19 -4.02
C ILE A 93 -7.54 -0.35 -4.13
N LEU A 94 -6.94 0.22 -5.18
CA LEU A 94 -5.50 0.22 -5.40
C LEU A 94 -5.06 1.61 -5.87
N THR A 95 -3.99 2.13 -5.28
CA THR A 95 -3.32 3.35 -5.74
C THR A 95 -1.85 3.07 -5.99
N LEU A 96 -1.40 3.34 -7.22
CA LEU A 96 0.00 3.27 -7.62
C LEU A 96 0.55 4.68 -7.72
N HIS A 97 1.56 4.96 -6.92
CA HIS A 97 2.23 6.26 -6.88
C HIS A 97 3.44 6.27 -7.82
N PRO A 98 3.74 7.39 -8.50
CA PRO A 98 4.95 7.52 -9.31
C PRO A 98 6.26 7.26 -8.54
N ASN A 99 6.26 7.49 -7.23
CA ASN A 99 7.38 7.21 -6.33
C ASN A 99 7.55 5.72 -5.95
N LYS A 100 6.88 4.81 -6.66
CA LYS A 100 6.90 3.34 -6.46
C LYS A 100 6.20 2.87 -5.19
N LYS A 101 5.42 3.73 -4.52
CA LYS A 101 4.54 3.33 -3.41
C LYS A 101 3.26 2.69 -3.96
N ILE A 102 2.84 1.62 -3.31
CA ILE A 102 1.57 0.95 -3.56
C ILE A 102 0.72 1.09 -2.30
N GLU A 103 -0.52 1.56 -2.46
CA GLU A 103 -1.49 1.65 -1.39
C GLU A 103 -2.72 0.83 -1.72
N LEU A 104 -3.20 0.09 -0.72
CA LEU A 104 -4.43 -0.69 -0.81
C LEU A 104 -5.53 0.03 -0.03
N GLY A 105 -6.75 0.02 -0.57
CA GLY A 105 -7.91 0.65 0.05
C GLY A 105 -8.19 0.12 1.45
N ALA A 106 -8.63 1.00 2.34
CA ALA A 106 -8.97 0.64 3.72
C ALA A 106 -10.11 -0.39 3.75
N GLY A 107 -9.97 -1.43 4.60
CA GLY A 107 -10.99 -2.46 4.79
C GLY A 107 -11.01 -3.56 3.73
N ASN A 108 -10.08 -3.55 2.77
CA ASN A 108 -9.94 -4.63 1.80
C ASN A 108 -9.05 -5.75 2.34
N ASP A 109 -9.56 -6.98 2.34
CA ASP A 109 -8.75 -8.16 2.60
C ASP A 109 -7.73 -8.37 1.47
N VAL A 110 -6.50 -8.68 1.86
CA VAL A 110 -5.43 -9.03 0.90
C VAL A 110 -5.17 -10.52 1.00
N ILE A 111 -5.73 -11.27 0.06
CA ILE A 111 -5.52 -12.72 -0.03
C ILE A 111 -4.42 -12.98 -1.06
N VAL A 112 -3.32 -13.58 -0.63
CA VAL A 112 -2.21 -13.96 -1.51
C VAL A 112 -2.13 -15.48 -1.58
N ASN A 113 -2.50 -16.03 -2.74
CA ASN A 113 -2.37 -17.45 -3.04
C ASN A 113 -0.95 -17.77 -3.51
N GLY A 114 0.01 -17.72 -2.58
CA GLY A 114 1.43 -17.92 -2.89
C GLY A 114 2.32 -17.40 -1.78
N THR A 115 3.58 -17.11 -2.12
CA THR A 115 4.57 -16.60 -1.18
C THR A 115 4.81 -15.12 -1.38
N ILE A 116 4.92 -14.37 -0.28
CA ILE A 116 5.37 -12.98 -0.28
C ILE A 116 6.84 -12.95 0.15
N TYR A 117 7.70 -12.34 -0.66
CA TYR A 117 9.05 -11.96 -0.25
C TYR A 117 9.07 -10.46 0.04
N ALA A 118 9.59 -10.08 1.21
CA ALA A 118 9.78 -8.70 1.59
C ALA A 118 11.09 -8.58 2.37
N ASN A 119 11.86 -7.52 2.08
CA ASN A 119 13.08 -7.22 2.84
C ASN A 119 12.75 -6.83 4.31
N SER A 120 11.59 -6.21 4.53
CA SER A 120 11.09 -5.86 5.86
C SER A 120 9.58 -5.59 5.84
N PHE A 121 8.95 -5.65 7.01
CA PHE A 121 7.58 -5.20 7.24
C PHE A 121 7.58 -4.03 8.22
N LEU A 122 6.93 -2.94 7.82
CA LEU A 122 6.81 -1.72 8.60
C LEU A 122 5.34 -1.50 8.96
N GLY A 123 5.04 -1.43 10.25
CA GLY A 123 3.69 -1.20 10.77
C GLY A 123 3.31 0.29 10.78
N LYS A 124 2.04 0.56 11.11
CA LYS A 124 1.42 1.90 11.09
C LYS A 124 2.14 2.93 11.97
N HIS A 125 2.82 2.50 13.03
CA HIS A 125 3.65 3.34 13.89
C HIS A 125 5.14 3.17 13.57
N SER A 126 5.55 3.55 12.36
CA SER A 126 6.96 3.47 11.93
C SER A 126 7.76 4.68 12.41
N GLY A 127 8.26 4.61 13.64
CA GLY A 127 9.44 5.38 14.04
C GLY A 127 10.66 4.48 13.94
N SER A 128 11.42 4.53 12.85
CA SER A 128 12.79 4.01 12.89
C SER A 128 13.62 5.02 13.66
N SER A 129 13.88 4.74 14.92
CA SER A 129 14.63 5.66 15.79
C SER A 129 16.01 5.10 16.04
N LYS A 130 17.01 5.95 15.83
CA LYS A 130 18.36 5.69 16.32
C LYS A 130 18.40 6.09 17.79
N ILE A 131 18.65 5.12 18.66
CA ILE A 131 18.66 5.30 20.12
C ILE A 131 20.06 5.00 20.65
N ALA A 132 20.58 5.83 21.54
CA ALA A 132 21.93 5.62 22.09
C ALA A 132 22.02 4.28 22.83
N ALA A 133 23.07 3.48 22.54
CA ALA A 133 23.36 2.22 23.23
C ALA A 133 24.13 2.45 24.55
N ASP A 134 23.70 3.43 25.34
CA ASP A 134 24.38 3.96 26.52
C ASP A 134 24.09 3.21 27.84
N GLY A 135 23.24 2.18 27.79
CA GLY A 135 22.79 1.42 28.96
C GLY A 135 21.61 2.05 29.71
N GLN A 136 21.12 3.21 29.25
CA GLN A 136 19.99 3.94 29.83
C GLN A 136 18.68 3.58 29.13
N TRP A 137 17.56 3.75 29.84
CA TRP A 137 16.24 3.49 29.29
C TRP A 137 15.75 4.68 28.48
N HIS A 138 15.41 4.44 27.22
CA HIS A 138 14.86 5.42 26.29
C HIS A 138 13.40 5.09 25.95
N ASP A 139 12.55 6.11 25.90
CA ASP A 139 11.13 5.98 25.55
C ASP A 139 11.00 5.73 24.03
N ILE A 140 10.31 4.63 23.64
CA ILE A 140 10.06 4.29 22.23
C ILE A 140 8.59 4.37 21.84
N ILE A 141 7.68 4.28 22.81
CA ILE A 141 6.24 4.46 22.59
C ILE A 141 5.70 5.31 23.71
N ALA A 142 5.05 6.42 23.36
CA ALA A 142 4.42 7.31 24.32
C ALA A 142 3.30 6.61 25.11
N GLY A 143 3.02 7.14 26.31
CA GLY A 143 2.02 6.60 27.21
C GLY A 143 0.66 6.50 26.54
N SER A 144 0.06 5.31 26.53
CA SER A 144 -1.26 5.13 25.94
C SER A 144 -2.17 4.26 26.81
N LYS A 145 -3.46 4.59 26.75
CA LYS A 145 -4.54 3.87 27.44
C LYS A 145 -5.13 2.80 26.53
N GLY A 146 -5.58 1.71 27.14
CA GLY A 146 -6.25 0.62 26.43
C GLY A 146 -5.34 -0.55 26.05
N PRO A 147 -5.95 -1.60 25.47
CA PRO A 147 -5.22 -2.79 25.02
C PRO A 147 -4.37 -2.46 23.80
N LYS A 148 -3.09 -2.85 23.83
CA LYS A 148 -2.14 -2.60 22.74
C LYS A 148 -1.19 -3.77 22.51
N ALA A 149 -0.77 -3.96 21.28
CA ALA A 149 0.28 -4.92 20.92
C ALA A 149 1.28 -4.32 19.95
N TYR A 150 2.56 -4.52 20.23
CA TYR A 150 3.68 -4.05 19.41
C TYR A 150 4.67 -5.17 19.11
N GLU A 151 5.22 -5.18 17.90
CA GLU A 151 6.43 -5.89 17.53
C GLU A 151 7.61 -4.91 17.48
N ILE A 152 8.68 -5.23 18.19
CA ILE A 152 9.88 -4.41 18.26
C ILE A 152 11.04 -5.23 17.74
N ILE A 153 11.74 -4.69 16.75
CA ILE A 153 13.00 -5.23 16.23
C ILE A 153 14.07 -4.19 16.51
N ALA A 154 15.09 -4.55 17.28
CA ALA A 154 16.18 -3.64 17.62
C ALA A 154 17.53 -4.31 17.44
N GLY A 155 18.45 -3.59 16.81
CA GLY A 155 19.79 -4.06 16.50
C GLY A 155 20.85 -3.00 16.79
N CYS A 156 22.03 -3.41 17.26
CA CYS A 156 23.22 -2.56 17.27
C CYS A 156 24.47 -3.37 17.02
N GLU A 157 25.43 -2.74 16.36
CA GLU A 157 26.74 -3.32 16.04
C GLU A 157 27.85 -2.43 16.62
N THR A 158 28.85 -3.05 17.24
CA THR A 158 30.05 -2.35 17.70
C THR A 158 31.18 -2.58 16.69
N PHE A 159 31.68 -1.50 16.07
CA PHE A 159 32.72 -1.56 15.04
C PHE A 159 34.01 -2.25 15.51
N ASN A 160 34.43 -2.05 16.76
CA ASN A 160 35.75 -2.49 17.21
C ASN A 160 35.86 -4.01 17.48
N ASN A 161 34.77 -4.67 17.85
CA ASN A 161 34.81 -6.06 18.34
C ASN A 161 33.88 -7.02 17.59
N PHE A 162 33.28 -6.58 16.48
CA PHE A 162 32.25 -7.35 15.74
C PHE A 162 31.13 -7.90 16.65
N ASN A 163 30.85 -7.22 17.76
CA ASN A 163 29.74 -7.58 18.62
C ASN A 163 28.48 -6.99 18.03
N PHE A 164 27.49 -7.84 17.78
CA PHE A 164 26.14 -7.43 17.45
C PHE A 164 25.20 -7.87 18.56
N ALA A 165 24.16 -7.07 18.79
CA ALA A 165 23.00 -7.45 19.56
C ALA A 165 21.77 -7.24 18.69
N LEU A 166 21.00 -8.28 18.45
CA LEU A 166 19.72 -8.20 17.76
C LEU A 166 18.64 -8.81 18.65
N THR A 167 17.53 -8.11 18.78
CA THR A 167 16.35 -8.61 19.49
C THR A 167 15.08 -8.41 18.70
N LYS A 168 14.21 -9.42 18.78
CA LYS A 168 12.82 -9.34 18.37
C LYS A 168 11.95 -9.57 19.60
N VAL A 169 11.05 -8.62 19.86
CA VAL A 169 10.20 -8.61 21.04
C VAL A 169 8.75 -8.37 20.62
N ILE A 170 7.83 -9.18 21.16
CA ILE A 170 6.40 -8.89 21.09
C ILE A 170 5.97 -8.36 22.47
N ALA A 171 5.52 -7.12 22.51
CA ALA A 171 5.14 -6.39 23.71
C ALA A 171 3.63 -6.12 23.69
N THR A 172 2.90 -6.78 24.59
CA THR A 172 1.44 -6.60 24.74
C THR A 172 1.14 -5.90 26.06
N GLN A 173 0.25 -4.92 26.03
CA GLN A 173 -0.30 -4.22 27.19
C GLN A 173 -1.81 -4.43 27.25
N TYR A 174 -2.34 -4.66 28.44
CA TYR A 174 -3.77 -4.65 28.72
C TYR A 174 -3.99 -3.80 29.97
N ASP A 175 -4.45 -2.56 29.77
CA ASP A 175 -4.73 -1.60 30.84
C ASP A 175 -3.54 -1.42 31.83
N ASN A 176 -3.80 -0.94 33.05
CA ASN A 176 -2.85 -0.80 34.18
C ASN A 176 -2.30 -2.15 34.71
N SER A 177 -2.52 -3.28 34.02
CA SER A 177 -2.03 -4.59 34.47
C SER A 177 -0.57 -4.84 34.06
N PRO A 178 0.21 -5.57 34.87
CA PRO A 178 1.61 -5.87 34.58
C PRO A 178 1.75 -6.85 33.40
N ILE A 179 1.89 -6.25 32.22
CA ILE A 179 2.74 -6.60 31.08
C ILE A 179 3.36 -8.01 31.06
N ARG A 180 3.10 -8.78 30.00
CA ARG A 180 3.93 -9.93 29.60
C ARG A 180 4.69 -9.61 28.32
N VAL A 181 6.02 -9.53 28.41
CA VAL A 181 6.89 -9.64 27.24
C VAL A 181 6.96 -11.13 26.87
N ARG A 182 6.10 -11.58 25.94
CA ARG A 182 5.82 -13.02 25.75
C ARG A 182 6.92 -13.79 25.02
N LYS A 183 7.69 -13.15 24.15
CA LYS A 183 8.83 -13.79 23.46
C LYS A 183 9.97 -12.80 23.33
N LYS A 184 11.15 -13.23 23.74
CA LYS A 184 12.42 -12.51 23.62
C LYS A 184 13.36 -13.40 22.83
N ASN A 185 13.43 -13.19 21.53
CA ASN A 185 14.48 -13.83 20.74
C ASN A 185 15.69 -12.89 20.77
N TYR A 186 16.82 -13.44 21.20
CA TYR A 186 18.08 -12.72 21.27
C TYR A 186 19.10 -13.46 20.42
N SER A 187 19.79 -12.75 19.53
CA SER A 187 21.09 -13.19 19.05
C SER A 187 22.13 -12.15 19.49
N TRP A 188 23.18 -12.64 20.14
CA TRP A 188 24.29 -11.82 20.59
C TRP A 188 25.56 -12.64 20.56
N LYS A 189 26.66 -12.02 20.15
CA LYS A 189 28.01 -12.58 20.31
C LYS A 189 28.62 -11.92 21.55
N THR A 190 29.14 -12.74 22.47
CA THR A 190 29.90 -12.40 23.71
C THR A 190 29.13 -12.40 25.05
N ILE A 191 29.54 -13.32 25.95
CA ILE A 191 28.91 -13.66 27.24
C ILE A 191 28.57 -12.41 28.05
N GLY A 192 27.28 -12.20 28.31
CA GLY A 192 26.77 -11.24 29.30
C GLY A 192 26.79 -9.75 28.90
N ALA A 193 27.29 -9.38 27.73
CA ALA A 193 27.65 -7.99 27.42
C ALA A 193 26.70 -7.25 26.46
N SER A 194 26.03 -7.94 25.54
CA SER A 194 25.39 -7.30 24.38
C SER A 194 23.92 -7.73 24.27
N LYS A 195 23.12 -7.46 25.30
CA LYS A 195 21.67 -7.72 25.28
C LYS A 195 20.91 -6.41 25.11
N ILE A 196 19.86 -6.42 24.30
CA ILE A 196 18.89 -5.32 24.24
C ILE A 196 17.69 -5.69 25.11
N GLN A 197 17.25 -4.78 25.96
CA GLN A 197 16.14 -5.00 26.88
C GLN A 197 14.98 -4.08 26.52
N VAL A 198 13.79 -4.65 26.44
CA VAL A 198 12.54 -3.92 26.24
C VAL A 198 11.67 -4.16 27.45
N LYS A 199 11.11 -3.09 28.02
CA LYS A 199 10.24 -3.15 29.19
C LYS A 199 9.24 -2.01 29.17
N TRP A 200 8.04 -2.28 29.65
CA TRP A 200 7.04 -1.26 29.92
C TRP A 200 7.26 -0.62 31.29
N PHE A 201 7.08 0.70 31.37
CA PHE A 201 7.17 1.50 32.57
C PHE A 201 5.82 2.19 32.84
N PRO A 202 5.34 2.18 34.10
CA PRO A 202 4.14 2.93 34.45
C PRO A 202 4.42 4.44 34.31
N LYS A 203 3.45 5.19 33.79
CA LYS A 203 3.46 6.65 33.72
C LYS A 203 2.04 7.17 34.00
N GLU A 204 1.91 8.41 34.46
CA GLU A 204 0.58 9.00 34.68
C GLU A 204 -0.29 8.86 33.41
N GLY A 205 -1.43 8.19 33.57
CA GLY A 205 -2.35 7.94 32.47
C GLY A 205 -2.02 6.76 31.55
N GLY A 206 -1.08 5.86 31.88
CA GLY A 206 -0.88 4.60 31.15
C GLY A 206 0.49 3.96 31.36
N CYS A 207 0.99 3.26 30.32
CA CYS A 207 2.34 2.71 30.31
C CYS A 207 3.13 3.21 29.11
N VAL A 208 4.43 3.42 29.29
CA VAL A 208 5.40 3.79 28.26
C VAL A 208 6.26 2.58 27.96
N LEU A 209 6.47 2.29 26.67
CA LEU A 209 7.42 1.24 26.29
C LEU A 209 8.82 1.86 26.20
N ARG A 210 9.78 1.25 26.89
CA ARG A 210 11.18 1.69 26.88
C ARG A 210 12.11 0.59 26.38
N ILE A 211 13.23 1.01 25.83
CA ILE A 211 14.31 0.15 25.36
C ILE A 211 15.66 0.61 25.93
N ARG A 212 16.58 -0.33 26.10
CA ARG A 212 17.98 -0.02 26.41
C ARG A 212 18.93 -1.12 25.94
N SER A 213 20.20 -0.77 25.76
CA SER A 213 21.28 -1.76 25.82
C SER A 213 21.50 -2.19 27.28
N HIS A 214 21.99 -3.40 27.50
CA HIS A 214 22.25 -3.92 28.85
C HIS A 214 23.33 -3.13 29.59
N LYS A 215 24.32 -2.65 28.85
CA LYS A 215 25.42 -1.81 29.33
C LYS A 215 25.73 -0.76 28.26
N ASN A 216 26.47 0.26 28.65
CA ASN A 216 27.03 1.20 27.68
C ASN A 216 27.98 0.45 26.73
N LEU A 217 27.68 0.47 25.44
CA LEU A 217 28.47 -0.22 24.41
C LEU A 217 29.64 0.62 23.87
N GLY A 218 29.71 1.90 24.22
CA GLY A 218 30.76 2.83 23.80
C GLY A 218 30.21 4.15 23.27
N ASN A 219 31.10 5.11 23.08
CA ASN A 219 30.75 6.43 22.56
C ASN A 219 30.24 6.31 21.12
N ASN A 220 29.10 6.94 20.85
CA ASN A 220 28.49 7.04 19.51
C ASN A 220 27.96 5.71 18.91
N ILE A 221 27.67 4.71 19.74
CA ILE A 221 26.98 3.49 19.27
C ILE A 221 25.47 3.71 19.35
N MET A 222 24.80 3.55 18.21
CA MET A 222 23.36 3.69 18.10
C MET A 222 22.71 2.30 17.89
N MET A 223 21.58 2.10 18.54
CA MET A 223 20.64 1.02 18.27
C MET A 223 19.64 1.50 17.23
N ASP A 224 19.53 0.78 16.12
CA ASP A 224 18.43 0.93 15.18
C ASP A 224 17.21 0.19 15.75
N VAL A 225 16.13 0.91 15.97
CA VAL A 225 14.90 0.37 16.57
C VAL A 225 13.73 0.59 15.61
N HIS A 226 13.07 -0.52 15.27
CA HIS A 226 11.84 -0.54 14.50
C HIS A 226 10.69 -1.00 15.40
N VAL A 227 9.62 -0.22 15.42
CA VAL A 227 8.40 -0.51 16.16
C VAL A 227 7.26 -0.69 15.16
N ASN A 228 6.51 -1.78 15.29
CA ASN A 228 5.34 -2.10 14.49
C ASN A 228 4.14 -2.25 15.44
N GLU A 229 3.07 -1.47 15.25
CA GLU A 229 1.80 -1.65 15.97
C GLU A 229 1.00 -2.80 15.34
N LEU A 230 0.63 -3.77 16.16
CA LEU A 230 -0.10 -4.98 15.79
C LEU A 230 -1.59 -4.90 16.19
N TYR A 231 -1.91 -4.17 17.26
CA TYR A 231 -3.25 -3.96 17.79
C TYR A 231 -3.30 -2.68 18.63
#